data_AF-A0A8E2B5A9-F1
#
_entry.id   AF-A0A8E2B5A9-F1
#
_cell.length_a   1.000
_cell.length_b   1.000
_cell.length_c   1.000
_cell.angle_alpha   90.00
_cell.angle_beta   90.00
_cell.angle_gamma   90.00
#
_symmetry.space_group_name_H-M   'P 1'
#
loop_
_entity.id
_entity.type
_entity.pdbx_description
1 polymer ?
#
loop_
_entity_poly.entity_id
_entity_poly.type
_entity_poly.pdbx_seq_one_letter_code
_entity_poly.pdbx_strand_id
1 'polypeptide(L)' 'MYRVRTVADELDVSVATIYRAVESGALKAIRLGTGKGAVRIPGKAIEEYLDACASAAATRIGRAAEDVWGASAGGAA' A
#
# COMPACT_ATOMS: atom_id res chain seq x y z
N MET A 1 -1.75 2.32 -19.20
CA MET A 1 -0.74 1.41 -18.59
C MET A 1 0.45 2.25 -18.20
N TYR A 2 0.85 2.20 -16.93
CA TYR A 2 1.89 3.05 -16.37
C TYR A 2 3.19 2.28 -16.15
N ARG A 3 4.32 2.99 -16.21
CA ARG A 3 5.63 2.46 -15.81
C ARG A 3 5.81 2.63 -14.30
N VAL A 4 6.61 1.76 -13.69
CA VAL A 4 6.91 1.80 -12.25
C VAL A 4 7.45 3.17 -11.81
N ARG A 5 8.34 3.78 -12.60
CA ARG A 5 8.89 5.12 -12.32
C ARG A 5 7.77 6.17 -12.20
N THR A 6 6.89 6.25 -13.21
CA THR A 6 5.78 7.21 -13.22
C THR A 6 4.89 7.04 -11.99
N VAL A 7 4.52 5.80 -11.65
CA VAL A 7 3.68 5.55 -10.47
C VAL A 7 4.40 5.95 -9.17
N ALA A 8 5.71 5.72 -9.09
CA ALA A 8 6.50 6.11 -7.94
C ALA A 8 6.57 7.64 -7.78
N ASP A 9 6.77 8.36 -8.88
CA ASP A 9 6.84 9.82 -8.89
C ASP A 9 5.47 10.44 -8.52
N GLU A 10 4.37 9.93 -9.08
CA GLU A 10 3.00 10.42 -8.80
C GLU A 10 2.56 10.19 -7.35
N LEU A 11 2.99 9.07 -6.75
CA LEU A 11 2.69 8.73 -5.36
C LEU A 11 3.71 9.29 -4.37
N ASP A 12 4.74 9.99 -4.86
CA ASP A 12 5.88 10.49 -4.07
C ASP A 12 6.53 9.40 -3.19
N VAL A 13 6.75 8.22 -3.77
CA VAL A 13 7.40 7.09 -3.09
C VAL A 13 8.60 6.59 -3.88
N SER A 14 9.50 5.86 -3.22
CA SER A 14 10.62 5.25 -3.91
C SER A 14 10.15 4.18 -4.91
N VAL A 15 10.87 4.05 -6.02
CA VAL A 15 10.65 2.96 -7.00
C VAL A 15 10.76 1.58 -6.34
N ALA A 16 11.63 1.43 -5.33
CA ALA A 16 11.76 0.20 -4.56
C ALA A 16 10.48 -0.13 -3.78
N THR A 17 9.78 0.87 -3.25
CA THR A 17 8.48 0.70 -2.57
C THR A 17 7.45 0.10 -3.51
N ILE A 18 7.37 0.61 -4.75
CA ILE A 18 6.44 0.07 -5.75
C ILE A 18 6.81 -1.37 -6.12
N TYR A 19 8.11 -1.67 -6.33
CA TYR A 19 8.54 -3.05 -6.58
C TYR A 19 8.17 -3.99 -5.43
N ARG A 20 8.38 -3.56 -4.17
CA ARG A 20 7.97 -4.34 -3.00
C ARG A 20 6.47 -4.57 -2.94
N ALA A 21 5.65 -3.57 -3.27
CA ALA A 21 4.19 -3.71 -3.31
C ALA A 21 3.73 -4.69 -4.40
N VAL A 22 4.43 -4.72 -5.53
CA VAL A 22 4.20 -5.70 -6.60
C VAL A 22 4.63 -7.11 -6.17
N GLU A 23 5.81 -7.24 -5.55
CA GLU A 23 6.33 -8.52 -5.05
C GLU A 23 5.47 -9.10 -3.92
N SER A 24 4.90 -8.26 -3.06
CA SER A 24 3.96 -8.67 -2.02
C SER A 24 2.55 -8.99 -2.55
N GLY A 25 2.29 -8.75 -3.84
CA GLY A 25 0.98 -8.91 -4.46
C GLY A 25 -0.06 -7.84 -4.08
N ALA A 26 0.34 -6.84 -3.30
CA ALA A 26 -0.55 -5.74 -2.92
C ALA A 26 -0.90 -4.85 -4.13
N LEU A 27 0.03 -4.70 -5.07
CA LEU A 27 -0.18 -3.96 -6.32
C LEU A 27 -0.12 -4.90 -7.52
N LYS A 28 -1.25 -5.04 -8.24
CA LYS A 28 -1.31 -5.88 -9.44
C LYS A 28 -0.50 -5.24 -10.57
N ALA A 29 0.40 -6.02 -11.17
CA ALA A 29 1.20 -5.59 -12.31
C ALA A 29 1.33 -6.71 -13.36
N ILE A 30 1.54 -6.30 -14.61
CA ILE A 30 1.75 -7.17 -15.76
C ILE A 30 3.22 -7.09 -16.15
N ARG A 31 3.87 -8.24 -16.29
CA ARG A 31 5.27 -8.30 -16.74
C ARG A 31 5.32 -8.58 -18.25
N LEU A 32 5.63 -7.56 -19.04
CA LEU A 32 5.91 -7.68 -20.47
C LEU A 32 7.43 -7.89 -20.66
N GLY A 33 7.86 -9.15 -20.67
CA GLY A 33 9.21 -9.56 -21.03
C GLY A 33 10.22 -9.68 -19.87
N THR A 34 11.48 -9.89 -20.24
CA THR A 34 12.61 -10.08 -19.32
C THR A 34 13.54 -8.86 -19.35
N GLY A 35 13.50 -8.02 -18.30
CA GLY A 35 14.40 -6.87 -18.16
C GLY A 35 13.92 -5.77 -17.21
N LYS A 36 14.77 -4.75 -16.99
CA LYS A 36 14.42 -3.52 -16.26
C LYS A 36 13.37 -2.77 -17.08
N GLY A 37 12.21 -2.51 -16.47
CA GLY A 37 11.09 -1.87 -17.15
C GLY A 37 10.16 -2.82 -17.91
N ALA A 38 10.21 -4.13 -17.64
CA ALA A 38 9.18 -5.08 -18.11
C ALA A 38 7.85 -4.95 -17.34
N VAL A 39 7.88 -4.36 -16.15
CA VAL A 39 6.69 -4.23 -15.29
C VAL A 39 5.82 -3.06 -15.74
N ARG A 40 4.53 -3.33 -15.94
CA ARG A 40 3.49 -2.36 -16.31
C ARG A 40 2.34 -2.45 -15.31
N ILE A 41 1.85 -1.30 -14.89
CA ILE A 41 0.79 -1.20 -13.89
C ILE A 41 -0.48 -0.67 -14.57
N PRO A 42 -1.60 -1.41 -14.54
CA PRO A 42 -2.89 -0.91 -14.99
C PRO A 42 -3.38 0.24 -14.10
N GLY A 43 -4.03 1.25 -14.67
CA GLY A 43 -4.58 2.38 -13.88
C GLY A 43 -5.53 1.91 -12.78
N LYS A 44 -6.46 1.02 -13.13
CA LYS A 44 -7.39 0.38 -12.17
C LYS A 44 -6.67 -0.29 -10.99
N ALA A 45 -5.50 -0.88 -11.22
CA ALA A 45 -4.75 -1.52 -10.14
C ALA A 45 -4.15 -0.51 -9.15
N ILE A 46 -3.85 0.71 -9.62
CA ILE A 46 -3.38 1.81 -8.75
C ILE A 46 -4.53 2.26 -7.85
N GLU A 47 -5.73 2.46 -8.40
CA GLU A 47 -6.92 2.83 -7.64
C GLU A 47 -7.26 1.78 -6.59
N GLU A 48 -7.31 0.49 -6.97
CA GLU A 48 -7.53 -0.63 -6.04
C GLU A 48 -6.47 -0.66 -4.92
N TYR A 49 -5.21 -0.36 -5.24
CA TYR A 49 -4.13 -0.30 -4.26
C TYR A 49 -4.29 0.86 -3.28
N LEU A 50 -4.64 2.05 -3.77
CA LEU A 50 -4.87 3.23 -2.93
C LEU A 50 -6.05 3.02 -1.96
N ASP A 51 -7.14 2.43 -2.44
CA ASP A 51 -8.30 2.10 -1.62
C ASP A 51 -7.94 1.08 -0.51
N ALA A 52 -7.17 0.04 -0.86
CA ALA A 52 -6.68 -0.93 0.11
C ALA A 52 -5.76 -0.28 1.16
N CYS A 53 -4.88 0.65 0.75
CA CYS A 53 -4.04 1.42 1.66
C CYS A 53 -4.86 2.29 2.61
N ALA A 54 -5.87 3.00 2.10
CA ALA A 54 -6.76 3.84 2.90
C ALA A 54 -7.55 3.00 3.92
N SER A 55 -8.12 1.86 3.48
CA SER A 55 -8.84 0.93 4.34
C SER A 55 -7.96 0.36 5.46
N ALA A 56 -6.72 -0.05 5.13
CA ALA A 56 -5.77 -0.56 6.12
C ALA A 56 -5.34 0.51 7.14
N ALA A 57 -5.24 1.78 6.71
CA ALA A 57 -4.96 2.90 7.60
C ALA A 57 -6.14 3.16 8.56
N ALA A 58 -7.37 3.17 8.04
CA ALA A 58 -8.58 3.35 8.83
C ALA A 58 -8.71 2.29 9.94
N THR A 59 -8.52 1.01 9.61
CA THR A 59 -8.54 -0.08 10.58
C THR A 59 -7.47 0.10 11.68
N ARG A 60 -6.27 0.56 11.31
CA ARG A 60 -5.20 0.82 12.28
C ARG A 60 -5.54 1.96 13.24
N ILE A 61 -6.15 3.04 12.74
CA ILE A 61 -6.59 4.16 13.58
C ILE A 61 -7.69 3.70 14.55
N GLY A 62 -8.67 2.94 14.06
CA GLY A 62 -9.72 2.37 14.91
C GLY A 62 -9.13 1.55 16.06
N ARG A 63 -8.22 0.62 15.75
CA ARG A 63 -7.54 -0.20 16.75
C ARG A 63 -6.71 0.64 17.74
N ALA A 64 -5.97 1.64 17.24
CA ALA A 64 -5.17 2.50 18.11
C ALA A 64 -6.06 3.33 19.07
N ALA A 65 -7.25 3.76 18.63
CA ALA A 65 -8.20 4.45 19.50
C ALA A 65 -8.75 3.53 20.61
N GLU A 66 -9.03 2.27 20.29
CA GLU A 66 -9.44 1.25 21.26
C GLU A 66 -8.32 0.94 22.27
N ASP A 67 -7.07 0.80 21.82
CA ASP A 67 -5.91 0.56 22.69
C ASP A 67 -5.68 1.71 23.69
N VAL A 68 -5.87 2.97 23.26
CA VAL A 68 -5.72 4.16 24.13
C VAL A 68 -6.81 4.23 25.20
N TRP A 69 -8.05 3.87 24.86
CA TRP A 69 -9.16 3.88 25.81
C TRP A 69 -9.21 2.63 26.72
N GLY A 70 -8.67 1.49 26.26
CA GLY A 70 -8.64 0.23 27.00
C GLY A 70 -7.61 0.18 28.14
N ALA A 71 -6.62 1.07 28.16
CA ALA A 71 -5.56 1.09 29.17
C ALA A 71 -5.98 1.68 30.54
N SER A 72 -7.18 2.30 30.65
CA SER A 72 -7.62 2.93 31.91
C SER A 72 -8.47 2.05 32.84
N ALA A 73 -8.71 0.78 32.51
CA ALA A 73 -9.62 -0.10 33.27
C ALA A 73 -8.92 -1.11 34.20
N GLY A 74 -7.69 -0.84 34.64
CA GLY A 74 -6.92 -1.74 35.52
C GLY A 74 -6.23 -1.02 36.67
N GLY A 75 -6.99 -0.59 37.67
CA GLY A 75 -6.41 0.02 38.87
C GLY A 75 -7.42 0.38 39.95
N ALA A 76 -7.88 -0.61 40.72
CA ALA A 76 -8.39 -0.50 42.10
C ALA A 76 -8.64 -1.94 42.58
N ALA A 77 -7.71 -2.49 43.39
CA ALA A 77 -7.76 -2.54 44.86
C ALA A 77 -8.49 -3.79 45.37
#